data_AF-A0A3M0G9I1-F1
#
_entry.id   AF-A0A3M0G9I1-F1
#
_cell.length_a   1.000
_cell.length_b   1.000
_cell.length_c   1.000
_cell.angle_alpha   90.00
_cell.angle_beta   90.00
_cell.angle_gamma   90.00
#
_symmetry.space_group_name_H-M   'P 1'
#
loop_
_entity.id
_entity.type
_entity.pdbx_description
1 polymer ?
#
loop_
_entity_poly.entity_id
_entity_poly.type
_entity_poly.pdbx_seq_one_letter_code
_entity_poly.pdbx_strand_id
1 'polypeptide(L)'
;MYKITAMKILLGFTSLIFLFTSCGTQQTITAQNTDGSVTLFDNGASHVIIAPNGNVGIGQKNPQDKLEVNGQIHAKSVKVDLKEWADFVFEDGYDLTPLPELEQFIKTNGHLPDVPSAGEVAKDGIELGAMNRLLLQKIEELTLHLIQKEKDIDSLSANYYNLLKRVKVLETKTPKED
;
A
#
# COMPACT_ATOMS: atom_id res chain seq x y z
N MET A 1 -13.89 -69.62 -11.61
CA MET A 1 -12.72 -69.02 -12.29
C MET A 1 -13.21 -68.27 -13.52
N TYR A 2 -13.48 -66.96 -13.40
CA TYR A 2 -13.75 -66.13 -14.57
C TYR A 2 -12.44 -65.47 -15.02
N LYS A 3 -11.97 -65.86 -16.21
CA LYS A 3 -10.85 -65.22 -16.89
C LYS A 3 -11.27 -63.81 -17.31
N ILE A 4 -10.71 -62.80 -16.68
CA ILE A 4 -10.82 -61.42 -17.15
C ILE A 4 -9.92 -61.30 -18.38
N THR A 5 -10.54 -61.17 -19.54
CA THR A 5 -9.85 -60.95 -20.81
C THR A 5 -9.52 -59.45 -20.90
N ALA A 6 -8.23 -59.11 -20.87
CA ALA A 6 -7.75 -57.75 -21.01
C ALA A 6 -8.01 -57.25 -22.45
N MET A 7 -9.04 -56.42 -22.62
CA MET A 7 -9.27 -55.68 -23.85
C MET A 7 -8.27 -54.51 -23.91
N LYS A 8 -7.17 -54.70 -24.65
CA LYS A 8 -6.22 -53.62 -24.98
C LYS A 8 -6.92 -52.60 -25.88
N ILE A 9 -7.43 -51.53 -25.29
CA ILE A 9 -7.80 -50.32 -26.02
C ILE A 9 -6.51 -49.52 -26.21
N LEU A 10 -5.96 -49.61 -27.43
CA LEU A 10 -4.88 -48.77 -27.90
C LEU A 10 -5.49 -47.43 -28.34
N LEU A 11 -5.54 -46.46 -27.42
CA LEU A 11 -5.80 -45.06 -27.78
C LEU A 11 -4.51 -44.29 -27.53
N GLY A 12 -3.98 -43.69 -28.59
CA GLY A 12 -2.78 -42.86 -28.59
C GLY A 12 -2.99 -41.53 -27.86
N PHE A 13 -3.26 -41.58 -26.56
CA PHE A 13 -3.19 -40.42 -25.70
C PHE A 13 -1.78 -40.32 -25.13
N THR A 14 -1.13 -39.20 -25.38
CA THR A 14 0.19 -38.83 -24.84
C THR A 14 0.17 -38.57 -23.33
N SER A 15 -0.95 -38.84 -22.64
CA SER A 15 -1.08 -38.61 -21.20
C SER A 15 -1.74 -39.80 -20.50
N LEU A 16 -1.05 -40.34 -19.50
CA LEU A 16 -1.47 -41.46 -18.67
C LEU A 16 -2.40 -40.94 -17.56
N ILE A 17 -3.71 -41.11 -17.74
CA ILE A 17 -4.70 -40.74 -16.72
C ILE A 17 -4.79 -41.85 -15.67
N PHE A 18 -4.31 -41.59 -14.46
CA PHE A 18 -4.53 -42.45 -13.30
C PHE A 18 -5.86 -42.09 -12.62
N LEU A 19 -6.86 -42.97 -12.74
CA LEU A 19 -8.10 -42.90 -11.96
C LEU A 19 -7.92 -43.70 -10.66
N PHE A 20 -7.61 -43.03 -9.56
CA PHE A 20 -7.73 -43.61 -8.22
C PHE A 20 -9.13 -43.30 -7.67
N THR A 21 -10.05 -44.26 -7.73
CA THR A 21 -11.29 -44.19 -6.97
C THR A 21 -11.02 -44.66 -5.54
N SER A 22 -10.53 -43.77 -4.68
CA SER A 22 -10.65 -43.98 -3.24
C SER A 22 -12.06 -43.56 -2.81
N CYS A 23 -12.78 -44.46 -2.16
CA CYS A 23 -14.02 -44.12 -1.46
C CYS A 23 -13.71 -43.09 -0.37
N GLY A 24 -14.01 -41.82 -0.64
CA GLY A 24 -13.72 -40.65 0.19
C GLY A 24 -13.69 -39.40 -0.69
N THR A 25 -14.17 -38.26 -0.19
CA THR A 25 -14.17 -36.97 -0.90
C THR A 25 -12.74 -36.45 -1.11
N GLN A 26 -12.01 -37.01 -2.07
CA GLN A 26 -10.72 -36.49 -2.51
C GLN A 26 -10.88 -35.86 -3.90
N GLN A 27 -10.81 -34.53 -3.95
CA GLN A 27 -10.60 -33.81 -5.20
C GLN A 27 -9.10 -33.80 -5.49
N THR A 28 -8.69 -34.55 -6.51
CA THR A 28 -7.30 -34.56 -6.96
C THR A 28 -7.12 -33.47 -8.01
N ILE A 29 -6.25 -32.49 -7.75
CA ILE A 29 -5.83 -31.51 -8.76
C ILE A 29 -4.59 -32.10 -9.46
N THR A 30 -4.76 -32.62 -10.68
CA THR A 30 -3.64 -33.12 -11.49
C THR A 30 -3.08 -31.94 -12.31
N ALA A 31 -1.78 -31.67 -12.21
CA ALA A 31 -1.11 -30.76 -13.13
C ALA A 31 -1.09 -31.42 -14.52
N GLN A 32 -1.98 -31.00 -15.42
CA GLN A 32 -2.14 -31.60 -16.75
C GLN A 32 -1.37 -30.84 -17.84
N ASN A 33 -0.83 -29.67 -17.52
CA ASN A 33 -0.17 -28.83 -18.50
C ASN A 33 1.32 -29.22 -18.65
N THR A 34 1.78 -29.32 -19.90
CA THR A 34 3.16 -29.69 -20.23
C THR A 34 4.18 -28.62 -19.79
N ASP A 35 3.71 -27.40 -19.51
CA ASP A 35 4.51 -26.29 -19.02
C ASP A 35 4.74 -26.32 -17.50
N GLY A 36 4.13 -27.26 -16.76
CA GLY A 36 4.25 -27.39 -15.31
C GLY A 36 3.32 -26.48 -14.51
N SER A 37 2.41 -25.75 -15.18
CA SER A 37 1.40 -24.94 -14.50
C SER A 37 0.27 -25.78 -13.91
N VAL A 38 -0.37 -25.26 -12.85
CA VAL A 38 -1.62 -25.79 -12.30
C VAL A 38 -2.70 -24.75 -12.53
N THR A 39 -3.84 -25.14 -13.11
CA THR A 39 -4.92 -24.19 -13.40
C THR A 39 -6.28 -24.76 -13.00
N LEU A 40 -7.07 -23.95 -12.31
CA LEU A 40 -8.48 -24.22 -12.02
C LEU A 40 -9.33 -23.57 -13.11
N PHE A 41 -10.10 -24.39 -13.83
CA PHE A 41 -10.99 -23.95 -14.91
C PHE A 41 -12.46 -24.18 -14.55
N ASP A 42 -13.33 -23.27 -14.97
CA ASP A 42 -14.77 -23.49 -15.10
C ASP A 42 -15.22 -23.00 -16.48
N ASN A 43 -16.05 -23.77 -17.18
CA ASN A 43 -16.59 -23.42 -18.50
C ASN A 43 -15.56 -22.86 -19.52
N GLY A 44 -14.30 -23.32 -19.46
CA GLY A 44 -13.21 -22.87 -20.35
C GLY A 44 -12.50 -21.58 -19.92
N ALA A 45 -12.86 -20.97 -18.79
CA ALA A 45 -12.16 -19.82 -18.20
C ALA A 45 -11.22 -20.25 -17.07
N SER A 46 -10.00 -19.69 -17.03
CA SER A 46 -9.06 -19.87 -15.93
C SER A 46 -9.41 -18.92 -14.78
N HIS A 47 -9.68 -19.46 -13.60
CA HIS A 47 -10.01 -18.66 -12.42
C HIS A 47 -8.83 -18.51 -11.47
N VAL A 48 -8.05 -19.58 -11.29
CA VAL A 48 -6.82 -19.57 -10.49
C VAL A 48 -5.74 -20.28 -11.27
N ILE A 49 -4.56 -19.68 -11.36
CA ILE A 49 -3.36 -20.27 -11.96
C ILE A 49 -2.21 -20.25 -10.97
N ILE A 50 -1.47 -21.35 -10.93
CA ILE A 50 -0.11 -21.40 -10.38
C ILE A 50 0.80 -21.56 -11.60
N ALA A 51 1.52 -20.49 -11.94
CA ALA A 51 2.43 -20.46 -13.07
C ALA A 51 3.67 -21.34 -12.81
N PRO A 52 4.42 -21.75 -13.86
CA PRO A 52 5.59 -22.62 -13.71
C PRO A 52 6.70 -22.05 -12.80
N ASN A 53 6.74 -20.73 -12.64
CA ASN A 53 7.65 -20.03 -11.74
C ASN A 53 7.15 -19.94 -10.27
N GLY A 54 6.01 -20.57 -9.97
CA GLY A 54 5.37 -20.59 -8.66
C GLY A 54 4.54 -19.35 -8.32
N ASN A 55 4.35 -18.41 -9.25
CA ASN A 55 3.48 -17.26 -9.04
C ASN A 55 2.00 -17.68 -9.10
N VAL A 56 1.17 -17.11 -8.23
CA VAL A 56 -0.27 -17.41 -8.15
C VAL A 56 -1.07 -16.25 -8.72
N GLY A 57 -1.90 -16.52 -9.72
CA GLY A 57 -2.84 -15.56 -10.30
C GLY A 57 -4.28 -15.93 -9.96
N ILE A 58 -5.08 -14.96 -9.48
CA ILE A 58 -6.54 -15.11 -9.31
C ILE A 58 -7.22 -14.12 -10.27
N GLY A 59 -7.94 -14.64 -11.27
CA GLY A 59 -8.47 -13.82 -12.38
C GLY A 59 -7.39 -13.23 -13.29
N GLN A 60 -6.13 -13.63 -13.13
CA GLN A 60 -4.98 -13.20 -13.90
C GLN A 60 -4.28 -14.41 -14.51
N LYS A 61 -4.08 -14.42 -15.83
CA LYS A 61 -3.48 -15.57 -16.55
C LYS A 61 -1.96 -15.59 -16.47
N ASN A 62 -1.34 -14.42 -16.41
CA ASN A 62 0.11 -14.27 -16.43
C ASN A 62 0.57 -13.46 -15.21
N PRO A 63 0.53 -14.05 -13.99
CA PRO A 63 0.90 -13.33 -12.78
C PRO A 63 2.37 -12.92 -12.78
N GLN A 64 2.65 -11.62 -12.63
CA GLN A 64 4.00 -11.07 -12.55
C GLN A 64 4.55 -11.14 -11.12
N ASP A 65 3.67 -11.00 -10.14
CA ASP A 65 3.99 -11.09 -8.72
C ASP A 65 3.72 -12.48 -8.12
N LYS A 66 4.24 -12.72 -6.91
CA LYS A 66 4.03 -14.00 -6.21
C LYS A 66 2.55 -14.32 -5.98
N LEU A 67 1.75 -13.28 -5.73
CA LEU A 67 0.30 -13.35 -5.70
C LEU A 67 -0.26 -12.12 -6.42
N GLU A 68 -0.96 -12.34 -7.53
CA GLU A 68 -1.61 -11.27 -8.28
C GLU A 68 -3.11 -11.56 -8.39
N VAL A 69 -3.93 -10.60 -7.98
CA VAL A 69 -5.40 -10.74 -7.97
C VAL A 69 -5.99 -9.66 -8.85
N ASN A 70 -6.63 -10.05 -9.95
CA ASN A 70 -7.38 -9.14 -10.79
C ASN A 70 -8.81 -9.02 -10.25
N GLY A 71 -8.97 -8.24 -9.18
CA GLY A 71 -10.24 -8.05 -8.50
C GLY A 71 -10.09 -7.53 -7.08
N GLN A 72 -11.16 -7.62 -6.29
CA GLN A 72 -11.18 -7.17 -4.91
C GLN A 72 -10.77 -8.28 -3.96
N ILE A 73 -9.93 -7.95 -2.98
CA ILE A 73 -9.57 -8.84 -1.87
C ILE A 73 -10.34 -8.38 -0.63
N HIS A 74 -11.22 -9.23 -0.10
CA HIS A 74 -11.89 -8.97 1.17
C HIS A 74 -11.24 -9.82 2.27
N ALA A 75 -10.58 -9.17 3.22
CA ALA A 75 -9.88 -9.81 4.32
C ALA A 75 -10.30 -9.18 5.66
N LYS A 76 -10.33 -9.98 6.73
CA LYS A 76 -10.56 -9.47 8.10
C LYS A 76 -9.36 -8.69 8.64
N SER A 77 -8.15 -9.10 8.25
CA SER A 77 -6.89 -8.47 8.67
C SER A 77 -5.80 -8.82 7.67
N VAL A 78 -4.92 -7.86 7.41
CA VAL A 78 -3.70 -8.01 6.62
C VAL A 78 -2.56 -7.47 7.46
N LYS A 79 -1.54 -8.29 7.70
CA LYS A 79 -0.29 -7.87 8.35
C LYS A 79 0.77 -7.72 7.27
N VAL A 80 1.37 -6.54 7.17
CA VAL A 80 2.46 -6.25 6.24
C VAL A 80 3.74 -6.14 7.05
N ASP A 81 4.70 -7.04 6.80
CA ASP A 81 6.00 -7.02 7.48
C ASP A 81 6.94 -6.08 6.71
N LEU A 82 7.10 -4.85 7.21
CA LEU A 82 8.06 -3.87 6.70
C LEU A 82 9.38 -3.99 7.47
N LYS A 83 10.51 -3.95 6.75
CA LYS A 83 11.85 -3.99 7.36
C LYS A 83 12.22 -2.71 8.08
N GLU A 84 11.71 -1.57 7.62
CA GLU A 84 12.01 -0.25 8.14
C GLU A 84 10.71 0.48 8.47
N TRP A 85 10.58 0.92 9.72
CA TRP A 85 9.46 1.74 10.18
C TRP A 85 9.86 3.21 10.12
N ALA A 86 8.93 4.11 9.79
CA ALA A 86 9.19 5.55 9.81
C ALA A 86 8.98 6.08 11.23
N ASP A 87 10.04 6.08 12.04
CA ASP A 87 10.08 6.70 13.38
C ASP A 87 11.37 7.51 13.54
N PHE A 88 11.74 8.26 12.50
CA PHE A 88 12.97 9.04 12.43
C PHE A 88 12.72 10.54 12.30
N VAL A 89 11.47 10.97 12.10
CA VAL A 89 11.11 12.38 11.92
C VAL A 89 11.32 13.18 13.21
N PHE A 90 11.26 12.52 14.37
CA PHE A 90 11.49 13.13 15.68
C PHE A 90 12.95 13.08 16.15
N GLU A 91 13.86 12.51 15.36
CA GLU A 91 15.28 12.46 15.72
C GLU A 91 15.94 13.85 15.62
N ASP A 92 16.92 14.10 16.49
CA ASP A 92 17.70 15.34 16.46
C ASP A 92 18.43 15.47 15.12
N GLY A 93 18.23 16.61 14.44
CA GLY A 93 18.87 16.90 13.15
C GLY A 93 18.04 16.49 11.93
N TYR A 94 16.78 16.08 12.10
CA TYR A 94 15.86 15.90 10.98
C TYR A 94 15.66 17.22 10.20
N ASP A 95 15.88 17.16 8.88
CA ASP A 95 15.76 18.30 7.98
C ASP A 95 14.29 18.54 7.59
N LEU A 96 13.56 19.22 8.47
CA LEU A 96 12.17 19.57 8.23
C LEU A 96 12.07 20.67 7.18
N THR A 97 11.52 20.33 6.01
CA THR A 97 11.35 21.28 4.89
C THR A 97 10.53 22.50 5.33
N PRO A 98 11.04 23.73 5.14
CA PRO A 98 10.28 24.93 5.45
C PRO A 98 8.98 25.04 4.64
N LEU A 99 7.89 25.49 5.27
CA LEU A 99 6.58 25.65 4.61
C LEU A 99 6.61 26.48 3.31
N PRO A 100 7.40 27.56 3.18
CA PRO A 100 7.49 28.30 1.91
C PRO A 100 8.08 27.47 0.76
N GLU A 101 9.07 26.63 1.05
CA GLU A 101 9.68 25.75 0.06
C GLU A 101 8.71 24.62 -0.32
N LEU A 102 8.03 24.05 0.67
CA LEU A 102 6.99 23.05 0.46
C LEU A 102 5.84 23.60 -0.39
N GLU A 103 5.41 24.84 -0.15
CA GLU A 103 4.39 25.52 -0.96
C GLU A 103 4.83 25.66 -2.42
N GLN A 104 6.08 26.05 -2.66
CA GLN A 104 6.63 26.15 -4.01
C GLN A 104 6.69 24.78 -4.70
N PHE A 105 7.05 23.73 -3.96
CA PHE A 105 7.04 22.36 -4.47
C PHE A 105 5.64 21.94 -4.89
N ILE A 106 4.63 22.14 -4.03
CA ILE A 106 3.24 21.78 -4.32
C ILE A 106 2.71 22.55 -5.52
N LYS A 107 3.02 23.85 -5.64
CA LYS A 107 2.64 24.68 -6.79
C LYS A 107 3.24 24.16 -8.11
N THR A 108 4.44 23.62 -8.07
CA THR A 108 5.17 23.15 -9.25
C THR A 108 4.76 21.73 -9.65
N ASN A 109 4.59 20.83 -8.67
CA ASN A 109 4.42 19.39 -8.91
C ASN A 109 2.98 18.90 -8.70
N GLY A 110 2.15 19.64 -7.95
CA GLY A 110 0.75 19.27 -7.68
C GLY A 110 0.55 18.17 -6.64
N HIS A 111 1.62 17.72 -5.97
CA HIS A 111 1.60 16.75 -4.89
C HIS A 111 2.67 17.07 -3.84
N LEU A 112 2.65 16.37 -2.72
CA LEU A 112 3.67 16.48 -1.69
C LEU A 112 4.98 15.79 -2.13
N PRO A 113 6.14 16.21 -1.58
CA PRO A 113 7.39 15.46 -1.74
C PRO A 113 7.20 13.99 -1.34
N ASP A 114 7.90 13.09 -2.04
CA ASP A 114 7.89 11.63 -1.85
C ASP A 114 6.56 10.92 -2.12
N VAL A 115 5.44 11.65 -2.19
CA VAL A 115 4.12 11.10 -2.51
C VAL A 115 4.02 10.96 -4.03
N PRO A 116 3.71 9.75 -4.55
CA PRO A 116 3.58 9.55 -5.99
C PRO A 116 2.41 10.37 -6.54
N SER A 117 2.61 10.90 -7.74
CA SER A 117 1.57 11.61 -8.48
C SER A 117 0.43 10.66 -8.88
N ALA A 118 -0.73 11.24 -9.19
CA ALA A 118 -1.87 10.45 -9.67
C ALA A 118 -1.55 9.66 -10.95
N GLY A 119 -0.65 10.16 -11.80
CA GLY A 119 -0.19 9.48 -13.00
C GLY A 119 0.65 8.24 -12.70
N GLU A 120 1.54 8.32 -11.71
CA GLU A 120 2.36 7.18 -11.26
C GLU A 120 1.49 6.12 -10.58
N VAL A 121 0.57 6.53 -9.71
CA VAL A 121 -0.38 5.62 -9.04
C VAL A 121 -1.24 4.87 -10.06
N ALA A 122 -1.71 5.54 -11.12
CA ALA A 122 -2.53 4.90 -12.14
C ALA A 122 -1.77 3.85 -12.97
N LYS A 123 -0.45 3.99 -13.09
CA LYS A 123 0.40 3.12 -13.90
C LYS A 123 0.98 1.97 -13.10
N ASP A 124 1.58 2.28 -11.95
CA ASP A 124 2.42 1.36 -11.18
C ASP A 124 1.73 0.88 -9.89
N GLY A 125 0.56 1.43 -9.56
CA GLY A 125 -0.19 1.10 -8.35
C GLY A 125 0.43 1.69 -7.08
N ILE A 126 0.01 1.18 -5.92
CA ILE A 126 0.52 1.59 -4.61
C ILE A 126 0.82 0.34 -3.78
N GLU A 127 2.01 0.29 -3.19
CA GLU A 127 2.34 -0.69 -2.17
C GLU A 127 1.76 -0.21 -0.83
N LEU A 128 0.83 -0.99 -0.26
CA LEU A 128 0.04 -0.57 0.90
C LEU A 128 0.90 -0.29 2.13
N GLY A 129 1.95 -1.08 2.35
CA GLY A 129 2.86 -0.87 3.47
C GLY A 129 3.68 0.40 3.33
N ALA A 130 4.30 0.59 2.16
CA ALA A 130 5.08 1.78 1.85
C ALA A 130 4.25 3.07 1.93
N MET A 131 3.01 3.05 1.43
CA MET A 131 2.12 4.20 1.53
C MET A 131 1.73 4.50 2.97
N ASN A 132 1.38 3.50 3.78
CA ASN A 132 1.08 3.72 5.19
C ASN A 132 2.29 4.29 5.96
N ARG A 133 3.50 3.81 5.66
CA ARG A 133 4.74 4.37 6.22
C ARG A 133 4.91 5.83 5.81
N LEU A 134 4.75 6.15 4.53
CA LEU A 134 4.89 7.51 4.01
C LEU A 134 3.85 8.46 4.61
N LEU A 135 2.60 8.01 4.74
CA LEU A 135 1.54 8.79 5.38
C LEU A 135 1.87 9.09 6.85
N LEU A 136 2.41 8.12 7.59
CA LEU A 136 2.85 8.35 8.97
C LEU A 136 3.96 9.41 9.02
N GLN A 137 4.98 9.30 8.16
CA GLN A 137 6.05 10.30 8.06
C GLN A 137 5.48 11.71 7.82
N LYS A 138 4.52 11.87 6.89
CA LYS A 138 3.91 13.18 6.62
C LYS A 138 3.03 13.69 7.77
N ILE A 139 2.42 12.80 8.54
CA ILE A 139 1.69 13.18 9.78
C ILE A 139 2.67 13.69 10.85
N GLU A 140 3.83 13.07 10.98
CA GLU A 140 4.87 13.51 11.92
C GLU A 140 5.47 14.86 11.52
N GLU A 141 5.82 15.05 10.24
CA GLU A 141 6.28 16.33 9.68
C GLU A 141 5.24 17.44 9.92
N LEU A 142 3.95 17.16 9.66
CA LEU A 142 2.87 18.10 9.93
C LEU A 142 2.77 18.44 11.42
N THR A 143 2.95 17.45 12.30
CA THR A 143 2.91 17.65 13.75
C THR A 143 4.03 18.58 14.21
N LEU A 144 5.25 18.44 13.65
CA LEU A 144 6.35 19.36 13.92
C LEU A 144 6.03 20.80 13.47
N HIS A 145 5.44 20.97 12.29
CA HIS A 145 5.00 22.29 11.83
C HIS A 145 3.93 22.89 12.76
N LEU A 146 2.99 22.09 13.26
CA LEU A 146 1.96 22.57 14.19
C LEU A 146 2.56 22.99 15.53
N ILE A 147 3.48 22.21 16.09
CA ILE A 147 4.19 22.56 17.33
C ILE A 147 4.95 23.88 17.15
N GLN A 148 5.62 24.07 16.00
CA GLN A 148 6.29 25.33 15.71
C GLN A 148 5.29 26.49 15.59
N LYS A 149 4.14 26.27 14.95
CA LYS A 149 3.10 27.30 14.82
C LYS A 149 2.49 27.70 16.15
N GLU A 150 2.30 26.76 17.09
CA GLU A 150 1.83 27.08 18.44
C GLU A 150 2.82 27.99 19.17
N LYS A 151 4.13 27.68 19.09
CA LYS A 151 5.19 28.54 19.67
C LYS A 151 5.20 29.94 19.05
N ASP A 152 4.99 30.04 17.74
CA ASP A 152 4.90 31.33 17.04
C ASP A 152 3.69 32.14 17.55
N ILE A 153 2.53 31.49 17.74
CA ILE A 153 1.29 32.11 18.23
C ILE A 153 1.44 32.59 19.68
N ASP A 154 2.04 31.78 20.55
CA ASP A 154 2.32 32.15 21.94
C ASP A 154 3.25 33.36 22.02
N SER A 155 4.30 33.35 21.21
CA SER A 155 5.26 34.46 21.12
C SER A 155 4.59 35.74 20.63
N LEU A 156 3.74 35.64 19.60
CA LEU A 156 2.97 36.77 19.08
C LEU A 156 2.00 37.31 20.13
N SER A 157 1.30 36.43 20.85
CA SER A 157 0.37 36.79 21.93
C SER A 157 1.09 37.52 23.06
N ALA A 158 2.24 37.01 23.51
CA ALA A 158 3.07 37.66 24.53
C ALA A 158 3.53 39.06 24.08
N ASN A 159 3.97 39.19 22.83
CA ASN A 159 4.36 40.48 22.25
C ASN A 159 3.18 41.47 22.19
N TYR A 160 1.99 40.99 21.84
CA TYR A 160 0.77 41.78 21.82
C TYR A 160 0.39 42.30 23.22
N TYR A 161 0.42 41.44 24.25
CA TYR A 161 0.17 41.87 25.63
C TYR A 161 1.18 42.92 26.12
N ASN A 162 2.46 42.76 25.77
CA ASN A 162 3.49 43.75 26.08
C ASN A 162 3.23 45.11 25.40
N LEU A 163 2.79 45.09 24.14
CA LEU A 163 2.44 46.30 23.41
C LEU A 163 1.24 47.02 24.05
N LEU A 164 0.18 46.29 24.40
CA LEU A 164 -0.99 46.85 25.10
C LEU A 164 -0.61 47.53 26.42
N LYS A 165 0.29 46.89 27.19
CA LYS A 165 0.78 47.47 28.44
C LYS A 165 1.54 48.79 28.20
N ARG A 166 2.36 48.86 27.15
CA ARG A 166 3.09 50.08 26.78
C ARG A 166 2.15 51.20 26.33
N VAL A 167 1.15 50.87 25.49
CA VAL A 167 0.14 51.83 25.04
C VAL A 167 -0.61 52.43 26.24
N LYS A 168 -1.06 51.59 27.18
CA LYS A 168 -1.75 52.05 28.39
C LYS A 168 -0.89 53.00 29.25
N VAL A 169 0.40 52.72 29.40
CA VAL A 169 1.33 53.60 30.13
C VAL A 169 1.50 54.94 29.43
N LEU A 170 1.51 54.97 28.10
CA LEU A 170 1.62 56.21 27.34
C LEU A 170 0.35 57.05 27.45
N GLU A 171 -0.84 56.44 27.33
CA GLU A 171 -2.13 57.12 27.47
C GLU A 171 -2.27 57.83 28.82
N THR A 172 -1.77 57.21 29.90
CA THR A 172 -1.80 57.83 31.24
C THR A 172 -0.84 59.01 31.42
N LYS A 173 0.14 59.17 30.53
CA LYS A 173 1.14 60.24 30.58
C LYS A 173 0.80 61.43 29.70
N THR A 174 -0.11 61.28 28.75
CA THR A 174 -0.66 62.38 27.95
C THR A 174 -1.75 63.10 28.74
N PRO A 175 -1.61 64.41 29.05
CA PRO A 175 -2.69 65.20 29.63
C PRO A 175 -3.88 65.21 28.69
N LYS A 176 -5.11 65.12 29.21
CA LYS A 176 -6.30 65.42 28.40
C LYS A 176 -6.24 66.91 28.06
N GLU A 177 -6.20 67.25 26.77
CA GLU A 177 -6.50 68.61 26.32
C GLU A 177 -7.97 68.88 26.69
N ASP A 178 -8.16 69.72 27.70
CA ASP A 178 -9.45 70.36 28.03
C ASP A 178 -9.74 71.52 27.07
#